data_AF-A0AAV8TMX1-F1
#
_entry.id   AF-A0AAV8TMX1-F1
#
_cell.length_a   1.000
_cell.length_b   1.000
_cell.length_c   1.000
_cell.angle_alpha   90.00
_cell.angle_beta   90.00
_cell.angle_gamma   90.00
#
_symmetry.space_group_name_H-M   'P 1'
#
loop_
_entity.id
_entity.type
_entity.pdbx_description
1 polymer ?
#
loop_
_entity_poly.entity_id
_entity_poly.type
_entity_poly.pdbx_seq_one_letter_code
_entity_poly.pdbx_strand_id
1 'polypeptide(L)'
;MATYFVLLQLLFLVLTLSDSTVQIQGLGVGINYGQIANNLPSPPRVSSLLQSLNISRVKLYDADPNVLLAFSNTNVEFIIGLGNESLQTMADPNKAQSWIQQHVQTHLPQTKITSIIVGNEIFNSNDPQLMSSLLPAMQTVYNTLVNLGLDKQVTVTAAHSLNFLANSYPPSSGTFKQDLAEYIQPILNFHSQTKSPFLINAYPFFAYKNSPSQVPLDYVLFQANQGMTDPNTNLQYDNMLYAQIDAVYSAIKAMGHTDIEVRVSETGWPSKGDADEAGATPENAGLYNGNLLKRIQQKQGTPAKPSVPVDVHVFALFNEDLKPGPTSERNYGLLYPDGTPVYNIGHLQQQGNLPELVYSSASRCKGFSFHMMVIFVMVNLIWA
;
A
#
# COMPACT_ATOMS: atom_id res chain seq x y z
N MET A 1 -29.14 17.04 46.85
CA MET A 1 -29.67 17.17 45.47
C MET A 1 -28.67 17.81 44.50
N ALA A 2 -28.06 18.95 44.84
CA ALA A 2 -27.08 19.61 43.98
C ALA A 2 -25.84 18.73 43.65
N THR A 3 -25.33 17.96 44.62
CA THR A 3 -24.17 17.07 44.45
C THR A 3 -24.41 15.92 43.47
N TYR A 4 -25.61 15.30 43.52
CA TYR A 4 -26.01 14.25 42.58
C TYR A 4 -26.16 14.78 41.16
N PHE A 5 -26.57 16.04 41.01
CA PHE A 5 -26.71 16.69 39.70
C PHE A 5 -25.35 16.94 39.04
N VAL A 6 -24.35 17.34 39.82
CA VAL A 6 -22.96 17.53 39.34
C VAL A 6 -22.31 16.19 38.97
N LEU A 7 -22.54 15.13 39.77
CA LEU A 7 -22.05 13.78 39.47
C LEU A 7 -22.68 13.22 38.18
N LEU A 8 -23.97 13.46 37.95
CA LEU A 8 -24.66 13.04 36.73
C LEU A 8 -24.13 13.78 35.50
N GLN A 9 -23.84 15.08 35.62
CA GLN A 9 -23.25 15.90 34.56
C GLN A 9 -21.81 15.46 34.23
N LEU A 10 -21.00 15.13 35.24
CA LEU A 10 -19.66 14.56 35.04
C LEU A 10 -19.70 13.19 34.38
N LEU A 11 -20.66 12.32 34.76
CA LEU A 11 -20.86 11.02 34.13
C LEU A 11 -21.26 11.17 32.66
N PHE A 12 -22.17 12.11 32.35
CA PHE A 12 -22.55 12.42 30.97
C PHE A 12 -21.37 12.97 30.17
N LEU A 13 -20.53 13.83 30.76
CA LEU A 13 -19.35 14.38 30.11
C LEU A 13 -18.33 13.28 29.77
N VAL A 14 -18.07 12.34 30.70
CA VAL A 14 -17.18 11.19 30.48
C VAL A 14 -17.75 10.25 29.41
N LEU A 15 -19.07 10.00 29.41
CA LEU A 15 -19.72 9.19 28.36
C LEU A 15 -19.66 9.86 26.99
N THR A 16 -19.76 11.19 26.90
CA THR A 16 -19.63 11.93 25.61
C THR A 16 -18.18 12.06 25.13
N LEU A 17 -17.20 12.00 26.03
CA LEU A 17 -15.77 12.01 25.68
C LEU A 17 -15.25 10.62 25.30
N SER A 18 -15.98 9.55 25.63
CA SER A 18 -15.58 8.15 25.35
C SER A 18 -15.64 7.79 23.86
N ASP A 19 -16.42 8.52 23.05
CA ASP A 19 -16.52 8.34 21.60
C ASP A 19 -15.57 9.23 20.80
N SER A 20 -14.69 9.97 21.47
CA SER A 20 -13.57 10.64 20.80
C SER A 20 -12.51 9.60 20.45
N THR A 21 -12.77 8.79 19.42
CA THR A 21 -11.70 8.07 18.75
C THR A 21 -10.71 9.11 18.26
N VAL A 22 -9.56 9.21 18.93
CA VAL A 22 -8.41 9.93 18.37
C VAL A 22 -8.07 9.14 17.11
N GLN A 23 -8.59 9.60 15.97
CA GLN A 23 -8.18 9.11 14.68
C GLN A 23 -6.72 9.51 14.56
N ILE A 24 -5.82 8.58 14.86
CA ILE A 24 -4.40 8.74 14.59
C ILE A 24 -4.34 8.96 13.08
N GLN A 25 -4.08 10.21 12.66
CA GLN A 25 -3.87 10.52 11.26
C GLN A 25 -2.56 9.83 10.88
N GLY A 26 -2.68 8.62 10.32
CA GLY A 26 -1.57 7.92 9.70
C GLY A 26 -0.95 8.79 8.61
N LEU A 27 0.29 8.50 8.23
CA LEU A 27 1.05 9.23 7.21
C LEU A 27 0.35 9.34 5.82
N GLY A 28 -0.80 8.68 5.63
CA GLY A 28 -1.54 8.60 4.38
C GLY A 28 -0.95 7.58 3.40
N VAL A 29 0.33 7.27 3.55
CA VAL A 29 1.08 6.29 2.75
C VAL A 29 0.85 4.86 3.25
N GLY A 30 0.82 3.90 2.33
CA GLY A 30 0.96 2.48 2.62
C GLY A 30 2.39 1.98 2.49
N ILE A 31 2.68 0.83 3.08
CA ILE A 31 3.98 0.17 2.94
C ILE A 31 3.80 -1.26 2.44
N ASN A 32 4.64 -1.68 1.50
CA ASN A 32 4.73 -3.08 1.10
C ASN A 32 5.55 -3.83 2.15
N TYR A 33 4.94 -4.82 2.79
CA TYR A 33 5.62 -5.72 3.72
C TYR A 33 5.97 -7.02 2.97
N GLY A 34 7.09 -6.99 2.26
CA GLY A 34 7.68 -8.16 1.61
C GLY A 34 8.32 -9.11 2.63
N GLN A 35 8.24 -10.42 2.36
CA GLN A 35 8.67 -11.48 3.26
C GLN A 35 9.66 -12.46 2.60
N ILE A 36 10.24 -12.12 1.44
CA ILE A 36 11.21 -12.97 0.74
C ILE A 36 12.60 -12.77 1.36
N ALA A 37 12.73 -13.18 2.62
CA ALA A 37 13.95 -13.07 3.42
C ALA A 37 13.95 -14.06 4.58
N ASN A 38 15.12 -14.37 5.14
CA ASN A 38 15.26 -15.29 6.29
C ASN A 38 15.67 -14.62 7.61
N ASN A 39 15.82 -13.29 7.61
CA ASN A 39 16.36 -12.51 8.72
C ASN A 39 15.41 -11.42 9.24
N LEU A 40 14.16 -11.40 8.78
CA LEU A 40 13.17 -10.39 9.17
C LEU A 40 12.73 -10.53 10.64
N PRO A 41 12.28 -9.44 11.29
CA PRO A 41 11.64 -9.50 12.59
C PRO A 41 10.36 -10.33 12.57
N SER A 42 9.94 -10.83 13.72
CA SER A 42 8.66 -11.52 13.85
C SER A 42 7.48 -10.57 13.58
N PRO A 43 6.32 -11.08 13.09
CA PRO A 43 5.19 -10.22 12.77
C PRO A 43 4.68 -9.33 13.92
N PRO A 44 4.63 -9.78 15.19
CA PRO A 44 4.29 -8.89 16.32
C PRO A 44 5.26 -7.72 16.50
N ARG A 45 6.54 -7.94 16.18
CA ARG A 45 7.54 -6.89 16.25
C ARG A 45 7.39 -5.89 15.10
N VAL A 46 7.10 -6.38 13.89
CA VAL A 46 6.76 -5.52 12.74
C VAL A 46 5.50 -4.69 13.03
N SER A 47 4.49 -5.28 13.65
CA SER A 47 3.29 -4.57 14.11
C SER A 47 3.62 -3.40 15.04
N SER A 48 4.46 -3.64 16.06
CA SER A 48 4.91 -2.59 16.98
C SER A 48 5.73 -1.50 16.28
N LEU A 49 6.58 -1.90 15.32
CA LEU A 49 7.40 -0.98 14.53
C LEU A 49 6.53 -0.06 13.66
N LEU A 50 5.57 -0.60 12.92
CA LEU A 50 4.69 0.21 12.06
C LEU A 50 3.84 1.18 12.88
N GLN A 51 3.38 0.78 14.07
CA GLN A 51 2.73 1.69 15.02
C GLN A 51 3.65 2.83 15.46
N SER A 52 4.91 2.56 15.78
CA SER A 52 5.88 3.62 16.12
C SER A 52 6.18 4.57 14.97
N LEU A 53 6.06 4.10 13.74
CA LEU A 53 6.25 4.87 12.51
C LEU A 53 4.97 5.57 12.03
N ASN A 54 3.85 5.42 12.74
CA ASN A 54 2.54 5.93 12.34
C ASN A 54 2.11 5.48 10.92
N ILE A 55 2.46 4.24 10.56
CA ILE A 55 2.05 3.59 9.31
C ILE A 55 0.82 2.74 9.61
N SER A 56 -0.29 3.06 8.96
CA SER A 56 -1.60 2.44 9.20
C SER A 56 -2.13 1.66 8.00
N ARG A 57 -1.33 1.46 6.95
CA ARG A 57 -1.72 0.79 5.71
C ARG A 57 -0.59 -0.12 5.23
N VAL A 58 -0.89 -1.39 5.02
CA VAL A 58 0.08 -2.43 4.65
C VAL A 58 -0.43 -3.23 3.46
N LYS A 59 0.45 -3.46 2.48
CA LYS A 59 0.23 -4.44 1.42
C LYS A 59 1.08 -5.68 1.68
N LEU A 60 0.43 -6.84 1.77
CA LEU A 60 1.05 -8.16 1.76
C LEU A 60 0.92 -8.78 0.36
N TYR A 61 1.91 -9.61 0.00
CA TYR A 61 1.93 -10.34 -1.27
C TYR A 61 1.19 -11.68 -1.21
N ASP A 62 0.82 -12.09 0.00
CA ASP A 62 0.03 -13.27 0.30
C ASP A 62 -1.05 -12.93 1.34
N ALA A 63 -1.58 -13.95 2.01
CA ALA A 63 -2.48 -13.84 3.15
C ALA A 63 -1.94 -14.62 4.36
N ASP A 64 -0.68 -14.38 4.76
CA ASP A 64 -0.05 -15.03 5.92
C ASP A 64 -0.87 -14.81 7.20
N PRO A 65 -1.47 -15.87 7.77
CA PRO A 65 -2.30 -15.75 8.97
C PRO A 65 -1.49 -15.31 10.19
N ASN A 66 -0.19 -15.60 10.26
CA ASN A 66 0.65 -15.17 11.38
C ASN A 66 0.82 -13.66 11.39
N VAL A 67 0.98 -13.06 10.20
CA VAL A 67 1.01 -11.60 10.06
C VAL A 67 -0.34 -11.01 10.39
N LEU A 68 -1.41 -11.49 9.75
CA LEU A 68 -2.75 -10.93 9.96
C LEU A 68 -3.18 -11.03 11.44
N LEU A 69 -2.87 -12.12 12.15
CA LEU A 69 -3.13 -12.26 13.58
C LEU A 69 -2.31 -11.28 14.43
N ALA A 70 -1.03 -11.06 14.11
CA ALA A 70 -0.17 -10.14 14.85
C ALA A 70 -0.62 -8.67 14.78
N PHE A 71 -1.45 -8.32 13.79
CA PHE A 71 -2.03 -6.99 13.63
C PHE A 71 -3.48 -6.88 14.13
N SER A 72 -4.00 -7.90 14.83
CA SER A 72 -5.35 -7.86 15.42
C SER A 72 -5.53 -6.66 16.35
N ASN A 73 -6.61 -5.92 16.17
CA ASN A 73 -6.99 -4.73 16.93
C ASN A 73 -6.00 -3.55 16.86
N THR A 74 -5.15 -3.50 15.83
CA THR A 74 -4.19 -2.39 15.62
C THR A 74 -4.74 -1.24 14.79
N ASN A 75 -5.91 -1.41 14.16
CA ASN A 75 -6.50 -0.53 13.15
C ASN A 75 -5.68 -0.36 11.86
N VAL A 76 -4.59 -1.11 11.67
CA VAL A 76 -3.84 -1.15 10.41
C VAL A 76 -4.70 -1.80 9.32
N GLU A 77 -4.82 -1.11 8.19
CA GLU A 77 -5.50 -1.60 6.99
C GLU A 77 -4.58 -2.52 6.19
N PHE A 78 -5.11 -3.66 5.76
CA PHE A 78 -4.41 -4.64 4.94
C PHE A 78 -5.01 -4.74 3.55
N ILE A 79 -4.14 -4.61 2.55
CA ILE A 79 -4.32 -5.19 1.23
C ILE A 79 -3.56 -6.52 1.24
N ILE A 80 -4.24 -7.62 0.89
CA ILE A 80 -3.63 -8.96 0.85
C ILE A 80 -3.55 -9.48 -0.58
N GLY A 81 -2.55 -10.32 -0.84
CA GLY A 81 -2.30 -10.90 -2.15
C GLY A 81 -2.93 -12.28 -2.32
N LEU A 82 -3.49 -12.51 -3.49
CA LEU A 82 -3.80 -13.83 -4.02
C LEU A 82 -2.85 -14.08 -5.19
N GLY A 83 -1.92 -15.00 -4.99
CA GLY A 83 -0.79 -15.24 -5.88
C GLY A 83 -1.18 -15.70 -7.28
N ASN A 84 -0.28 -15.48 -8.24
CA ASN A 84 -0.49 -15.77 -9.66
C ASN A 84 -0.79 -17.26 -9.90
N GLU A 85 -0.18 -18.15 -9.13
CA GLU A 85 -0.38 -19.59 -9.15
C GLU A 85 -1.81 -20.02 -8.79
N SER A 86 -2.57 -19.16 -8.11
CA SER A 86 -3.93 -19.43 -7.68
C SER A 86 -4.99 -18.98 -8.70
N LEU A 87 -4.64 -18.24 -9.77
CA LEU A 87 -5.64 -17.66 -10.67
C LEU A 87 -6.57 -18.70 -11.30
N GLN A 88 -6.02 -19.81 -11.81
CA GLN A 88 -6.85 -20.85 -12.44
C GLN A 88 -7.78 -21.54 -11.44
N THR A 89 -7.31 -21.76 -10.21
CA THR A 89 -8.11 -22.46 -9.19
C THR A 89 -9.18 -21.56 -8.61
N MET A 90 -8.95 -20.24 -8.57
CA MET A 90 -9.91 -19.27 -8.04
C MET A 90 -11.06 -18.94 -8.98
N ALA A 91 -11.06 -19.46 -10.20
CA ALA A 91 -12.24 -19.47 -11.05
C ALA A 91 -13.34 -20.40 -10.49
N ASP A 92 -13.01 -21.41 -9.68
CA ASP A 92 -13.97 -22.30 -9.01
C ASP A 92 -14.57 -21.62 -7.76
N PRO A 93 -15.90 -21.41 -7.72
CA PRO A 93 -16.56 -20.77 -6.57
C PRO A 93 -16.34 -21.47 -5.23
N ASN A 94 -16.24 -22.80 -5.20
CA ASN A 94 -16.02 -23.54 -3.95
C ASN A 94 -14.59 -23.31 -3.42
N LYS A 95 -13.63 -23.19 -4.32
CA LYS A 95 -12.23 -22.88 -3.97
C LYS A 95 -12.10 -21.44 -3.50
N ALA A 96 -12.71 -20.49 -4.22
CA ALA A 96 -12.73 -19.08 -3.80
C ALA A 96 -13.42 -18.89 -2.45
N GLN A 97 -14.56 -19.56 -2.21
CA GLN A 97 -15.25 -19.52 -0.93
C GLN A 97 -14.40 -20.08 0.21
N SER A 98 -13.77 -21.24 0.00
CA SER A 98 -12.88 -21.83 1.00
C SER A 98 -11.70 -20.90 1.32
N TRP A 99 -11.11 -20.29 0.29
CA TRP A 99 -10.00 -19.35 0.44
C TRP A 99 -10.43 -18.09 1.22
N ILE A 100 -11.56 -17.47 0.87
CA ILE A 100 -12.04 -16.26 1.57
C ILE A 100 -12.41 -16.57 3.02
N GLN A 101 -13.09 -17.69 3.27
CA GLN A 101 -13.43 -18.09 4.65
C GLN A 101 -12.17 -18.28 5.49
N GLN A 102 -11.17 -18.96 4.94
CA GLN A 102 -9.91 -19.25 5.63
C GLN A 102 -9.05 -17.99 5.84
N HIS A 103 -8.82 -17.20 4.79
CA HIS A 103 -7.79 -16.15 4.77
C HIS A 103 -8.34 -14.73 4.99
N VAL A 104 -9.65 -14.53 4.92
CA VAL A 104 -10.28 -13.22 5.11
C VAL A 104 -11.21 -13.26 6.31
N GLN A 105 -12.25 -14.09 6.25
CA GLN A 105 -13.31 -14.10 7.25
C GLN A 105 -12.81 -14.46 8.65
N THR A 106 -11.85 -15.38 8.77
CA THR A 106 -11.22 -15.75 10.06
C THR A 106 -10.58 -14.58 10.79
N HIS A 107 -10.13 -13.54 10.07
CA HIS A 107 -9.43 -12.40 10.65
C HIS A 107 -10.33 -11.17 10.85
N LEU A 108 -11.50 -11.14 10.21
CA LEU A 108 -12.45 -10.04 10.37
C LEU A 108 -13.33 -10.24 11.63
N PRO A 109 -13.65 -9.15 12.37
CA PRO A 109 -13.26 -7.76 12.13
C PRO A 109 -11.95 -7.33 12.82
N GLN A 110 -11.27 -8.22 13.56
CA GLN A 110 -10.12 -7.86 14.40
C GLN A 110 -8.95 -7.28 13.59
N THR A 111 -8.69 -7.80 12.40
CA THR A 111 -7.68 -7.27 11.47
C THR A 111 -8.40 -6.64 10.29
N LYS A 112 -8.09 -5.38 9.97
CA LYS A 112 -8.83 -4.62 8.97
C LYS A 112 -8.34 -4.95 7.56
N ILE A 113 -8.83 -6.03 6.97
CA ILE A 113 -8.59 -6.34 5.55
C ILE A 113 -9.54 -5.48 4.70
N THR A 114 -9.00 -4.69 3.77
CA THR A 114 -9.75 -3.76 2.93
C THR A 114 -9.74 -4.13 1.45
N SER A 115 -8.78 -4.94 1.00
CA SER A 115 -8.73 -5.36 -0.40
C SER A 115 -8.00 -6.68 -0.59
N ILE A 116 -8.42 -7.43 -1.62
CA ILE A 116 -7.71 -8.58 -2.18
C ILE A 116 -7.15 -8.17 -3.54
N ILE A 117 -5.84 -8.31 -3.73
CA ILE A 117 -5.17 -8.20 -5.04
C ILE A 117 -5.14 -9.60 -5.66
N VAL A 118 -5.89 -9.81 -6.73
CA VAL A 118 -5.92 -11.05 -7.50
C VAL A 118 -4.88 -10.95 -8.61
N GLY A 119 -3.71 -11.55 -8.37
CA GLY A 119 -2.59 -11.51 -9.30
C GLY A 119 -1.76 -10.22 -9.27
N ASN A 120 -0.46 -10.36 -9.54
CA ASN A 120 0.52 -9.29 -9.61
C ASN A 120 1.29 -9.36 -10.93
N GLU A 121 1.23 -8.28 -11.70
CA GLU A 121 1.92 -8.06 -12.96
C GLU A 121 1.70 -9.14 -14.03
N ILE A 122 0.48 -9.68 -14.10
CA ILE A 122 0.11 -10.80 -14.99
C ILE A 122 0.50 -10.55 -16.46
N PHE A 123 0.38 -9.31 -16.95
CA PHE A 123 0.70 -8.98 -18.33
C PHE A 123 2.21 -8.95 -18.65
N ASN A 124 3.09 -9.21 -17.68
CA ASN A 124 4.52 -9.44 -17.90
C ASN A 124 4.84 -10.90 -18.29
N SER A 125 3.96 -11.86 -18.01
CA SER A 125 4.30 -13.29 -18.04
C SER A 125 4.44 -13.88 -19.44
N ASN A 126 4.01 -13.18 -20.50
CA ASN A 126 3.82 -13.74 -21.86
C ASN A 126 3.04 -15.08 -21.87
N ASP A 127 2.23 -15.35 -20.84
CA ASP A 127 1.43 -16.56 -20.67
C ASP A 127 -0.06 -16.23 -20.91
N PRO A 128 -0.61 -16.57 -22.10
CA PRO A 128 -2.01 -16.31 -22.42
C PRO A 128 -3.00 -17.01 -21.47
N GLN A 129 -2.63 -18.17 -20.93
CA GLN A 129 -3.48 -18.90 -19.99
C GLN A 129 -3.60 -18.10 -18.69
N LEU A 130 -2.49 -17.59 -18.17
CA LEU A 130 -2.49 -16.74 -16.98
C LEU A 130 -3.28 -15.44 -17.21
N MET A 131 -3.08 -14.77 -18.36
CA MET A 131 -3.82 -13.54 -18.72
C MET A 131 -5.33 -13.79 -18.81
N SER A 132 -5.75 -14.88 -19.48
CA SER A 132 -7.15 -15.26 -19.61
C SER A 132 -7.80 -15.68 -18.29
N SER A 133 -7.02 -16.13 -17.31
CA SER A 133 -7.50 -16.57 -16.00
C SER A 133 -7.76 -15.44 -15.01
N LEU A 134 -7.18 -14.25 -15.25
CA LEU A 134 -7.23 -13.13 -14.31
C LEU A 134 -8.66 -12.65 -14.05
N LEU A 135 -9.40 -12.27 -15.09
CA LEU A 135 -10.76 -11.76 -14.92
C LEU A 135 -11.73 -12.78 -14.30
N PRO A 136 -11.79 -14.04 -14.76
CA PRO A 136 -12.61 -15.05 -14.11
C PRO A 136 -12.32 -15.20 -12.61
N ALA A 137 -11.04 -15.20 -12.22
CA ALA A 137 -10.67 -15.24 -10.81
C ALA A 137 -11.16 -14.02 -10.04
N MET A 138 -10.96 -12.80 -10.58
CA MET A 138 -11.46 -11.56 -9.97
C MET A 138 -12.97 -11.59 -9.77
N GLN A 139 -13.72 -12.02 -10.79
CA GLN A 139 -15.18 -12.11 -10.75
C GLN A 139 -15.66 -13.13 -9.72
N THR A 140 -15.06 -14.32 -9.69
CA THR A 140 -15.43 -15.36 -8.72
C THR A 140 -15.12 -14.93 -7.28
N VAL A 141 -13.95 -14.34 -7.02
CA VAL A 141 -13.58 -13.79 -5.70
C VAL A 141 -14.57 -12.70 -5.28
N TYR A 142 -14.90 -11.75 -6.16
CA TYR A 142 -15.85 -10.68 -5.87
C TYR A 142 -17.26 -11.22 -5.57
N ASN A 143 -17.79 -12.10 -6.43
CA ASN A 143 -19.12 -12.69 -6.22
C ASN A 143 -19.19 -13.48 -4.91
N THR A 144 -18.09 -14.12 -4.54
CA THR A 144 -18.00 -14.82 -3.26
C THR A 144 -18.02 -13.87 -2.07
N LEU A 145 -17.33 -12.72 -2.14
CA LEU A 145 -17.44 -11.67 -1.12
C LEU A 145 -18.87 -11.13 -1.02
N VAL A 146 -19.56 -10.91 -2.15
CA VAL A 146 -20.97 -10.49 -2.17
C VAL A 146 -21.86 -11.53 -1.47
N ASN A 147 -21.70 -12.81 -1.79
CA ASN A 147 -22.47 -13.90 -1.18
C ASN A 147 -22.25 -14.01 0.34
N LEU A 148 -21.06 -13.65 0.81
CA LEU A 148 -20.69 -13.62 2.23
C LEU A 148 -21.02 -12.28 2.92
N GLY A 149 -21.54 -11.29 2.18
CA GLY A 149 -21.85 -9.95 2.71
C GLY A 149 -20.61 -9.11 3.05
N LEU A 150 -19.45 -9.40 2.44
CA LEU A 150 -18.17 -8.75 2.71
C LEU A 150 -17.77 -7.72 1.63
N ASP A 151 -18.51 -7.60 0.53
CA ASP A 151 -18.20 -6.74 -0.63
C ASP A 151 -18.18 -5.24 -0.30
N LYS A 152 -18.84 -4.82 0.79
CA LYS A 152 -18.80 -3.43 1.27
C LYS A 152 -17.54 -3.10 2.08
N GLN A 153 -16.84 -4.13 2.56
CA GLN A 153 -15.64 -3.98 3.39
C GLN A 153 -14.37 -4.31 2.61
N VAL A 154 -14.42 -5.31 1.74
CA VAL A 154 -13.26 -5.86 1.03
C VAL A 154 -13.46 -5.68 -0.47
N THR A 155 -12.60 -4.88 -1.09
CA THR A 155 -12.58 -4.71 -2.55
C THR A 155 -11.77 -5.81 -3.24
N VAL A 156 -12.06 -6.06 -4.52
CA VAL A 156 -11.25 -6.94 -5.39
C VAL A 156 -10.62 -6.10 -6.49
N THR A 157 -9.32 -6.29 -6.70
CA THR A 157 -8.54 -5.58 -7.72
C THR A 157 -7.39 -6.48 -8.22
N ALA A 158 -6.55 -5.98 -9.12
CA ALA A 158 -5.34 -6.61 -9.62
C ALA A 158 -4.24 -5.54 -9.74
N ALA A 159 -2.97 -5.94 -9.59
CA ALA A 159 -1.82 -5.03 -9.69
C ALA A 159 -1.08 -5.22 -11.02
N HIS A 160 -0.74 -4.11 -11.69
CA HIS A 160 -0.17 -4.12 -13.02
C HIS A 160 1.16 -3.36 -13.08
N SER A 161 2.20 -3.96 -13.68
CA SER A 161 3.41 -3.21 -14.07
C SER A 161 3.06 -2.19 -15.14
N LEU A 162 3.90 -1.17 -15.39
CA LEU A 162 3.70 -0.23 -16.50
C LEU A 162 4.00 -0.80 -17.90
N ASN A 163 4.47 -2.06 -18.01
CA ASN A 163 4.83 -2.66 -19.30
C ASN A 163 3.62 -2.99 -20.18
N PHE A 164 2.41 -2.99 -19.64
CA PHE A 164 1.16 -3.10 -20.40
C PHE A 164 0.82 -1.86 -21.26
N LEU A 165 1.51 -0.74 -21.07
CA LEU A 165 1.37 0.46 -21.91
C LEU A 165 2.15 0.29 -23.22
N ALA A 166 1.54 0.70 -24.34
CA ALA A 166 2.22 0.87 -25.61
C ALA A 166 2.85 2.27 -25.73
N ASN A 167 2.09 3.29 -25.33
CA ASN A 167 2.53 4.67 -25.31
C ASN A 167 2.33 5.22 -23.90
N SER A 168 3.31 5.99 -23.42
CA SER A 168 3.26 6.70 -22.14
C SER A 168 3.82 8.12 -22.22
N TYR A 169 4.33 8.51 -23.40
CA TYR A 169 4.87 9.85 -23.65
C TYR A 169 4.30 10.43 -24.97
N PRO A 170 3.75 11.66 -24.94
CA PRO A 170 3.45 12.42 -23.73
C PRO A 170 2.33 11.74 -22.90
N PRO A 171 2.16 12.05 -21.60
CA PRO A 171 1.17 11.36 -20.74
C PRO A 171 -0.25 11.33 -21.31
N SER A 172 -0.71 12.41 -21.94
CA SER A 172 -2.02 12.49 -22.60
C SER A 172 -2.23 11.52 -23.76
N SER A 173 -1.15 10.96 -24.31
CA SER A 173 -1.17 9.95 -25.38
C SER A 173 -1.05 8.52 -24.83
N GLY A 174 -1.24 8.34 -23.53
CA GLY A 174 -1.23 7.02 -22.90
C GLY A 174 -2.19 6.04 -23.58
N THR A 175 -1.71 4.86 -23.95
CA THR A 175 -2.52 3.77 -24.52
C THR A 175 -2.00 2.41 -24.06
N PHE A 176 -2.89 1.44 -23.87
CA PHE A 176 -2.49 0.05 -23.67
C PHE A 176 -1.95 -0.57 -24.96
N LYS A 177 -1.17 -1.65 -24.82
CA LYS A 177 -0.77 -2.45 -25.97
C LYS A 177 -1.97 -3.13 -26.61
N GLN A 178 -2.00 -3.13 -27.94
CA GLN A 178 -3.15 -3.59 -28.73
C GLN A 178 -3.43 -5.08 -28.53
N ASP A 179 -2.38 -5.89 -28.38
CA ASP A 179 -2.44 -7.33 -28.09
C ASP A 179 -2.97 -7.64 -26.69
N LEU A 180 -2.94 -6.68 -25.76
CA LEU A 180 -3.50 -6.83 -24.42
C LEU A 180 -4.94 -6.30 -24.31
N ALA A 181 -5.45 -5.61 -25.34
CA ALA A 181 -6.74 -4.91 -25.28
C ALA A 181 -7.91 -5.87 -24.99
N GLU A 182 -7.87 -7.10 -25.52
CA GLU A 182 -8.91 -8.12 -25.28
C GLU A 182 -9.01 -8.56 -23.82
N TYR A 183 -7.89 -8.52 -23.08
CA TYR A 183 -7.85 -8.85 -21.65
C TYR A 183 -8.13 -7.62 -20.78
N ILE A 184 -7.63 -6.46 -21.17
CA ILE A 184 -7.72 -5.22 -20.37
C ILE A 184 -9.14 -4.63 -20.42
N GLN A 185 -9.80 -4.56 -21.58
CA GLN A 185 -11.14 -3.95 -21.68
C GLN A 185 -12.14 -4.58 -20.69
N PRO A 186 -12.26 -5.92 -20.60
CA PRO A 186 -13.17 -6.55 -19.66
C PRO A 186 -12.78 -6.35 -18.19
N ILE A 187 -11.49 -6.21 -17.87
CA ILE A 187 -11.00 -5.87 -16.53
C ILE A 187 -11.38 -4.42 -16.15
N LEU A 188 -11.24 -3.47 -17.07
CA LEU A 188 -11.69 -2.09 -16.83
C LEU A 188 -13.21 -2.02 -16.61
N ASN A 189 -13.99 -2.78 -17.38
CA ASN A 189 -15.43 -2.92 -17.15
C ASN A 189 -15.71 -3.44 -15.73
N PHE A 190 -14.97 -4.44 -15.26
CA PHE A 190 -15.09 -4.95 -13.90
C PHE A 190 -14.79 -3.88 -12.84
N HIS A 191 -13.69 -3.12 -12.98
CA HIS A 191 -13.36 -2.03 -12.05
C HIS A 191 -14.45 -0.94 -12.02
N SER A 192 -14.96 -0.54 -13.19
CA SER A 192 -16.04 0.43 -13.31
C SER A 192 -17.35 -0.06 -12.66
N GLN A 193 -17.70 -1.34 -12.83
CA GLN A 193 -18.92 -1.93 -12.25
C GLN A 193 -18.82 -2.10 -10.74
N THR A 194 -17.67 -2.57 -10.24
CA THR A 194 -17.44 -2.86 -8.81
C THR A 194 -16.96 -1.66 -8.01
N LYS A 195 -16.66 -0.54 -8.69
CA LYS A 195 -16.07 0.67 -8.11
C LYS A 195 -14.75 0.40 -7.37
N SER A 196 -13.98 -0.56 -7.87
CA SER A 196 -12.65 -0.87 -7.35
C SER A 196 -11.56 -0.07 -8.07
N PRO A 197 -10.45 0.27 -7.39
CA PRO A 197 -9.35 0.98 -8.01
C PRO A 197 -8.57 0.07 -8.98
N PHE A 198 -7.93 0.68 -9.97
CA PHE A 198 -6.95 0.06 -10.84
C PHE A 198 -5.55 0.27 -10.24
N LEU A 199 -4.87 -0.81 -9.85
CA LEU A 199 -3.57 -0.71 -9.17
C LEU A 199 -2.40 -0.81 -10.15
N ILE A 200 -1.42 0.08 -10.00
CA ILE A 200 -0.19 0.08 -10.78
C ILE A 200 1.06 -0.03 -9.90
N ASN A 201 2.03 -0.77 -10.38
CA ASN A 201 3.39 -0.78 -9.88
C ASN A 201 4.23 0.17 -10.76
N ALA A 202 4.54 1.35 -10.24
CA ALA A 202 5.10 2.46 -11.01
C ALA A 202 6.47 2.87 -10.44
N TYR A 203 7.52 2.69 -11.23
CA TYR A 203 8.90 2.90 -10.81
C TYR A 203 9.64 3.83 -11.80
N PRO A 204 9.76 5.13 -11.49
CA PRO A 204 10.63 6.05 -12.22
C PRO A 204 12.09 5.58 -12.29
N PHE A 205 12.55 4.79 -11.30
CA PHE A 205 13.87 4.17 -11.27
C PHE A 205 14.19 3.42 -12.57
N PHE A 206 13.27 2.59 -13.09
CA PHE A 206 13.55 1.79 -14.28
C PHE A 206 13.74 2.63 -15.54
N ALA A 207 13.00 3.75 -15.68
CA ALA A 207 13.19 4.67 -16.79
C ALA A 207 14.58 5.33 -16.74
N TYR A 208 15.02 5.75 -15.56
CA TYR A 208 16.35 6.31 -15.37
C TYR A 208 17.45 5.28 -15.58
N LYS A 209 17.34 4.09 -14.96
CA LYS A 209 18.28 2.97 -15.14
C LYS A 209 18.50 2.66 -16.62
N ASN A 210 17.43 2.59 -17.42
CA ASN A 210 17.50 2.22 -18.84
C ASN A 210 18.05 3.34 -19.74
N SER A 211 17.96 4.61 -19.32
CA SER A 211 18.33 5.75 -20.17
C SER A 211 18.82 6.97 -19.35
N PRO A 212 19.92 6.82 -18.57
CA PRO A 212 20.37 7.86 -17.63
C PRO A 212 20.87 9.13 -18.31
N SER A 213 21.22 9.05 -19.60
CA SER A 213 21.61 10.21 -20.41
C SER A 213 20.43 10.99 -21.00
N GLN A 214 19.23 10.40 -21.01
CA GLN A 214 18.02 11.00 -21.60
C GLN A 214 16.99 11.39 -20.53
N VAL A 215 16.94 10.65 -19.42
CA VAL A 215 16.03 10.88 -18.30
C VAL A 215 16.78 11.68 -17.23
N PRO A 216 16.41 12.96 -16.97
CA PRO A 216 17.07 13.75 -15.93
C PRO A 216 16.84 13.14 -14.56
N LEU A 217 17.91 12.99 -13.77
CA LEU A 217 17.83 12.42 -12.42
C LEU A 217 16.90 13.23 -11.52
N ASP A 218 16.98 14.56 -11.59
CA ASP A 218 16.13 15.45 -10.78
C ASP A 218 14.63 15.25 -11.04
N TYR A 219 14.25 14.93 -12.29
CA TYR A 219 12.87 14.69 -12.69
C TYR A 219 12.29 13.39 -12.11
N VAL A 220 13.14 12.37 -11.93
CA VAL A 220 12.71 11.09 -11.33
C VAL A 220 12.85 11.04 -9.81
N LEU A 221 13.56 12.00 -9.20
CA LEU A 221 13.75 12.12 -7.75
C LEU A 221 12.88 13.21 -7.08
N PHE A 222 11.91 13.79 -7.81
CA PHE A 222 11.07 14.92 -7.34
C PHE A 222 11.87 16.16 -6.91
N GLN A 223 13.08 16.34 -7.46
CA GLN A 223 13.92 17.52 -7.20
C GLN A 223 13.48 18.68 -8.10
N ALA A 224 13.96 19.89 -7.80
CA ALA A 224 13.69 21.04 -8.64
C ALA A 224 14.27 20.83 -10.05
N ASN A 225 13.43 20.88 -11.08
CA ASN A 225 13.81 20.69 -12.47
C ASN A 225 12.84 21.45 -13.39
N GLN A 226 13.11 21.49 -14.69
CA GLN A 226 12.23 22.17 -15.66
C GLN A 226 10.92 21.41 -15.93
N GLY A 227 10.86 20.14 -15.54
CA GLY A 227 9.77 19.23 -15.82
C GLY A 227 9.67 18.91 -17.31
N MET A 228 8.49 18.43 -17.68
CA MET A 228 8.06 18.34 -19.06
C MET A 228 6.69 19.00 -19.20
N THR A 229 6.42 19.59 -20.36
CA THR A 229 5.10 20.09 -20.74
C THR A 229 4.48 19.15 -21.75
N ASP A 230 3.29 18.64 -21.44
CA ASP A 230 2.56 17.76 -22.33
C ASP A 230 2.04 18.60 -23.52
N PRO A 231 2.46 18.32 -24.77
CA PRO A 231 2.16 19.17 -25.91
C PRO A 231 0.69 19.17 -26.32
N ASN A 232 -0.09 18.16 -25.91
CA ASN A 232 -1.50 18.06 -26.28
C ASN A 232 -2.41 18.76 -25.27
N THR A 233 -1.98 18.83 -24.00
CA THR A 233 -2.81 19.34 -22.89
C THR A 233 -2.25 20.59 -22.22
N ASN A 234 -0.99 20.94 -22.50
CA ASN A 234 -0.21 21.98 -21.80
C ASN A 234 -0.03 21.74 -20.29
N LEU A 235 -0.33 20.53 -19.80
CA LEU A 235 -0.07 20.19 -18.41
C LEU A 235 1.43 20.06 -18.16
N GLN A 236 1.90 20.68 -17.07
CA GLN A 236 3.29 20.59 -16.66
C GLN A 236 3.45 19.49 -15.60
N TYR A 237 4.38 18.59 -15.87
CA TYR A 237 4.76 17.52 -14.94
C TYR A 237 6.16 17.83 -14.43
N ASP A 238 6.27 18.09 -13.13
CA ASP A 238 7.55 18.34 -12.45
C ASP A 238 8.25 17.05 -12.01
N ASN A 239 7.57 15.90 -12.13
CA ASN A 239 8.12 14.59 -11.79
C ASN A 239 7.53 13.46 -12.65
N MET A 240 8.32 12.39 -12.82
CA MET A 240 7.94 11.26 -13.67
C MET A 240 6.81 10.40 -13.10
N LEU A 241 6.69 10.24 -11.78
CA LEU A 241 5.64 9.38 -11.20
C LEU A 241 4.25 9.92 -11.57
N TYR A 242 4.06 11.24 -11.51
CA TYR A 242 2.79 11.87 -11.88
C TYR A 242 2.50 11.73 -13.38
N ALA A 243 3.54 11.84 -14.21
CA ALA A 243 3.42 11.58 -15.64
C ALA A 243 3.02 10.13 -15.94
N GLN A 244 3.58 9.15 -15.22
CA GLN A 244 3.24 7.73 -15.35
C GLN A 244 1.79 7.45 -14.92
N ILE A 245 1.33 8.03 -13.80
CA ILE A 245 -0.06 7.89 -13.35
C ILE A 245 -1.04 8.47 -14.39
N ASP A 246 -0.76 9.66 -14.91
CA ASP A 246 -1.64 10.32 -15.89
C ASP A 246 -1.60 9.65 -17.28
N ALA A 247 -0.48 8.99 -17.63
CA ALA A 247 -0.44 8.11 -18.80
C ALA A 247 -1.40 6.92 -18.65
N VAL A 248 -1.48 6.32 -17.46
CA VAL A 248 -2.44 5.23 -17.19
C VAL A 248 -3.88 5.76 -17.22
N TYR A 249 -4.17 6.91 -16.60
CA TYR A 249 -5.49 7.53 -16.71
C TYR A 249 -5.89 7.80 -18.17
N SER A 250 -4.94 8.26 -18.99
CA SER A 250 -5.17 8.50 -20.42
C SER A 250 -5.45 7.21 -21.18
N ALA A 251 -4.72 6.14 -20.88
CA ALA A 251 -4.96 4.80 -21.46
C ALA A 251 -6.33 4.23 -21.09
N ILE A 252 -6.73 4.35 -19.81
CA ILE A 252 -8.07 3.96 -19.34
C ILE A 252 -9.16 4.77 -20.05
N LYS A 253 -8.94 6.08 -20.22
CA LYS A 253 -9.85 6.97 -20.95
C LYS A 253 -9.98 6.60 -22.42
N ALA A 254 -8.88 6.21 -23.08
CA ALA A 254 -8.91 5.74 -24.47
C ALA A 254 -9.76 4.48 -24.64
N MET A 255 -9.90 3.67 -23.58
CA MET A 255 -10.76 2.48 -23.53
C MET A 255 -12.20 2.79 -23.05
N GLY A 256 -12.58 4.07 -22.99
CA GLY A 256 -13.95 4.52 -22.68
C GLY A 256 -14.28 4.69 -21.21
N HIS A 257 -13.31 4.60 -20.30
CA HIS A 257 -13.54 4.72 -18.86
C HIS A 257 -12.98 6.02 -18.29
N THR A 258 -13.78 6.73 -17.48
CA THR A 258 -13.36 7.97 -16.80
C THR A 258 -13.61 7.95 -15.30
N ASP A 259 -14.26 6.88 -14.82
CA ASP A 259 -14.75 6.67 -13.46
C ASP A 259 -13.86 5.73 -12.62
N ILE A 260 -12.80 5.18 -13.22
CA ILE A 260 -11.86 4.28 -12.56
C ILE A 260 -10.73 5.09 -11.92
N GLU A 261 -10.55 4.94 -10.61
CA GLU A 261 -9.43 5.52 -9.87
C GLU A 261 -8.15 4.69 -10.08
N VAL A 262 -7.03 5.35 -10.34
CA VAL A 262 -5.71 4.73 -10.39
C VAL A 262 -4.99 4.95 -9.06
N ARG A 263 -4.50 3.87 -8.45
CA ARG A 263 -3.65 3.93 -7.24
C ARG A 263 -2.35 3.20 -7.47
N VAL A 264 -1.30 3.62 -6.77
CA VAL A 264 0.03 3.02 -6.88
C VAL A 264 0.18 1.95 -5.80
N SER A 265 0.20 0.68 -6.20
CA SER A 265 0.40 -0.44 -5.28
C SER A 265 1.86 -0.74 -4.97
N GLU A 266 2.78 -0.19 -5.77
CA GLU A 266 4.21 -0.24 -5.53
C GLU A 266 4.92 0.93 -6.20
N THR A 267 5.82 1.55 -5.45
CA THR A 267 6.84 2.44 -5.98
C THR A 267 7.98 2.55 -4.99
N GLY A 268 9.20 2.72 -5.48
CA GLY A 268 10.38 2.77 -4.62
C GLY A 268 11.65 3.01 -5.42
N TRP A 269 12.77 3.05 -4.72
CA TRP A 269 14.08 3.27 -5.32
C TRP A 269 15.13 2.44 -4.57
N PRO A 270 15.93 1.60 -5.25
CA PRO A 270 16.88 0.73 -4.59
C PRO A 270 18.10 1.52 -4.10
N SER A 271 18.56 1.19 -2.90
CA SER A 271 19.74 1.79 -2.26
C SER A 271 21.07 1.22 -2.76
N LYS A 272 21.05 0.11 -3.50
CA LYS A 272 22.23 -0.54 -4.07
C LYS A 272 21.80 -1.40 -5.24
N GLY A 273 22.56 -1.38 -6.33
CA GLY A 273 22.31 -2.21 -7.50
C GLY A 273 23.59 -2.79 -8.09
N ASP A 274 23.44 -3.55 -9.19
CA ASP A 274 24.55 -4.02 -10.01
C ASP A 274 25.21 -2.86 -10.76
N ALA A 275 26.34 -3.12 -11.43
CA ALA A 275 27.12 -2.09 -12.10
C ALA A 275 26.36 -1.36 -13.22
N ASP A 276 25.36 -2.00 -13.81
CA ASP A 276 24.48 -1.46 -14.86
C ASP A 276 23.19 -0.83 -14.31
N GLU A 277 23.01 -0.80 -12.98
CA GLU A 277 21.83 -0.23 -12.32
C GLU A 277 22.06 1.22 -11.91
N ALA A 278 22.27 2.07 -12.92
CA ALA A 278 22.54 3.49 -12.72
C ALA A 278 21.51 4.15 -11.79
N GLY A 279 22.01 4.87 -10.79
CA GLY A 279 21.18 5.59 -9.83
C GLY A 279 20.80 4.80 -8.57
N ALA A 280 21.08 3.49 -8.48
CA ALA A 280 20.81 2.69 -7.28
C ALA A 280 21.83 3.00 -6.17
N THR A 281 21.55 4.03 -5.37
CA THR A 281 22.42 4.51 -4.27
C THR A 281 21.57 4.86 -3.05
N PRO A 282 22.14 4.82 -1.83
CA PRO A 282 21.38 5.20 -0.63
C PRO A 282 20.92 6.66 -0.66
N GLU A 283 21.71 7.55 -1.28
CA GLU A 283 21.38 8.96 -1.44
C GLU A 283 20.14 9.15 -2.33
N ASN A 284 20.13 8.55 -3.53
CA ASN A 284 18.99 8.66 -4.43
C ASN A 284 17.73 7.98 -3.86
N ALA A 285 17.89 6.85 -3.16
CA ALA A 285 16.78 6.19 -2.48
C ALA A 285 16.17 7.08 -1.38
N GLY A 286 17.01 7.75 -0.59
CA GLY A 286 16.58 8.73 0.40
C GLY A 286 15.87 9.94 -0.22
N LEU A 287 16.38 10.46 -1.34
CA LEU A 287 15.74 11.56 -2.06
C LEU A 287 14.38 11.16 -2.64
N TYR A 288 14.30 10.02 -3.32
CA TYR A 288 13.06 9.52 -3.93
C TYR A 288 11.98 9.31 -2.88
N ASN A 289 12.24 8.42 -1.91
CA ASN A 289 11.25 8.05 -0.89
C ASN A 289 10.93 9.22 0.03
N GLY A 290 11.93 10.00 0.44
CA GLY A 290 11.73 11.18 1.29
C GLY A 290 10.89 12.27 0.61
N ASN A 291 11.11 12.55 -0.67
CA ASN A 291 10.31 13.54 -1.40
C ASN A 291 8.91 13.03 -1.75
N LEU A 292 8.78 11.76 -2.12
CA LEU A 292 7.48 11.11 -2.32
C LEU A 292 6.61 11.28 -1.07
N LEU A 293 7.13 10.93 0.12
CA LEU A 293 6.39 11.07 1.37
C LEU A 293 5.92 12.50 1.65
N LYS A 294 6.77 13.51 1.38
CA LYS A 294 6.37 14.92 1.51
C LYS A 294 5.20 15.26 0.58
N ARG A 295 5.22 14.78 -0.66
CA ARG A 295 4.16 15.01 -1.66
C ARG A 295 2.84 14.35 -1.23
N ILE A 296 2.89 13.13 -0.70
CA ILE A 296 1.71 12.43 -0.18
C ILE A 296 1.13 13.12 1.06
N GLN A 297 1.97 13.59 1.99
CA GLN A 297 1.52 14.35 3.18
C GLN A 297 0.82 15.66 2.79
N GLN A 298 1.23 16.29 1.69
CA GLN A 298 0.60 17.47 1.13
C GLN A 298 -0.70 17.16 0.37
N LYS A 299 -1.10 15.88 0.29
CA LYS A 299 -2.28 15.40 -0.44
C LYS A 299 -2.31 15.87 -1.90
N GLN A 300 -1.13 15.95 -2.53
CA GLN A 300 -1.03 16.38 -3.92
C GLN A 300 -1.66 15.34 -4.85
N GLY A 301 -2.44 15.82 -5.82
CA GLY A 301 -2.85 15.06 -6.99
C GLY A 301 -1.86 15.23 -8.16
N THR A 302 -2.12 14.53 -9.25
CA THR A 302 -1.36 14.70 -10.50
C THR A 302 -1.86 15.91 -11.30
N PRO A 303 -1.10 16.42 -12.29
CA PRO A 303 -1.57 17.51 -13.14
C PRO A 303 -2.93 17.27 -13.83
N ALA A 304 -3.22 16.05 -14.29
CA ALA A 304 -4.51 15.73 -14.90
C ALA A 304 -5.62 15.42 -13.88
N LYS A 305 -5.27 15.11 -12.62
CA LYS A 305 -6.21 14.82 -11.51
C LYS A 305 -5.84 15.58 -10.22
N PRO A 306 -5.82 16.93 -10.24
CA PRO A 306 -5.30 17.72 -9.11
C PRO A 306 -6.16 17.62 -7.84
N SER A 307 -7.43 17.24 -7.96
CA SER A 307 -8.36 17.09 -6.84
C SER A 307 -8.36 15.69 -6.22
N VAL A 308 -7.62 14.74 -6.77
CA VAL A 308 -7.54 13.35 -6.28
C VAL A 308 -6.13 13.15 -5.73
N PRO A 309 -5.94 13.12 -4.40
CA PRO A 309 -4.64 12.86 -3.82
C PRO A 309 -4.07 11.52 -4.31
N VAL A 310 -2.78 11.51 -4.62
CA VAL A 310 -2.10 10.28 -5.02
C VAL A 310 -2.09 9.29 -3.84
N ASP A 311 -2.60 8.08 -4.07
CA ASP A 311 -2.57 6.97 -3.12
C ASP A 311 -1.45 5.99 -3.51
N VAL A 312 -0.53 5.73 -2.58
CA VAL A 312 0.70 4.97 -2.80
C VAL A 312 0.97 3.97 -1.69
N HIS A 313 1.44 2.78 -2.06
CA HIS A 313 2.23 1.90 -1.21
C HIS A 313 3.71 1.93 -1.61
N VAL A 314 4.58 2.23 -0.65
CA VAL A 314 6.04 2.30 -0.85
C VAL A 314 6.63 0.90 -0.81
N PHE A 315 7.41 0.57 -1.83
CA PHE A 315 8.17 -0.67 -1.95
C PHE A 315 9.63 -0.43 -1.51
N ALA A 316 10.10 -1.00 -0.40
CA ALA A 316 9.39 -1.84 0.58
C ALA A 316 9.84 -1.56 2.02
N LEU A 317 9.18 -2.17 3.00
CA LEU A 317 9.51 -1.97 4.42
C LEU A 317 10.96 -2.38 4.74
N PHE A 318 11.37 -3.57 4.30
CA PHE A 318 12.68 -4.15 4.60
C PHE A 318 13.47 -4.47 3.33
N ASN A 319 14.80 -4.54 3.46
CA ASN A 319 15.63 -5.25 2.51
C ASN A 319 15.32 -6.75 2.58
N GLU A 320 15.07 -7.37 1.43
CA GLU A 320 14.65 -8.77 1.32
C GLU A 320 15.77 -9.62 0.71
N ASP A 321 16.57 -10.28 1.55
CA ASP A 321 17.84 -10.89 1.16
C ASP A 321 17.74 -12.13 0.26
N LEU A 322 16.56 -12.75 0.17
CA LEU A 322 16.31 -13.90 -0.68
C LEU A 322 15.63 -13.54 -2.02
N LYS A 323 15.37 -12.26 -2.31
CA LYS A 323 14.79 -11.87 -3.60
C LYS A 323 15.73 -12.26 -4.75
N PRO A 324 15.22 -12.96 -5.79
CA PRO A 324 16.01 -13.31 -6.96
C PRO A 324 16.26 -12.08 -7.84
N GLY A 325 17.11 -12.23 -8.87
CA GLY A 325 17.36 -11.17 -9.85
C GLY A 325 18.53 -10.24 -9.47
N PRO A 326 18.56 -9.01 -10.02
CA PRO A 326 19.69 -8.09 -9.85
C PRO A 326 19.86 -7.62 -8.42
N THR A 327 21.01 -7.03 -8.09
CA THR A 327 21.31 -6.57 -6.71
C THR A 327 20.30 -5.59 -6.17
N SER A 328 19.69 -4.74 -7.02
CA SER A 328 18.60 -3.85 -6.63
C SER A 328 17.44 -4.53 -5.91
N GLU A 329 17.05 -5.73 -6.33
CA GLU A 329 15.90 -6.45 -5.76
C GLU A 329 16.02 -6.70 -4.26
N ARG A 330 17.25 -6.83 -3.75
CA ARG A 330 17.53 -7.09 -2.32
C ARG A 330 17.71 -5.79 -1.51
N ASN A 331 17.58 -4.62 -2.14
CA ASN A 331 18.01 -3.33 -1.58
C ASN A 331 16.96 -2.20 -1.72
N TYR A 332 15.67 -2.54 -1.86
CA TYR A 332 14.55 -1.58 -1.88
C TYR A 332 14.04 -1.15 -0.49
N GLY A 333 14.51 -1.79 0.58
CA GLY A 333 14.04 -1.56 1.93
C GLY A 333 14.23 -0.11 2.39
N LEU A 334 13.22 0.42 3.09
CA LEU A 334 13.39 1.61 3.92
C LEU A 334 14.27 1.31 5.14
N LEU A 335 14.14 0.08 5.67
CA LEU A 335 14.83 -0.39 6.86
C LEU A 335 15.65 -1.66 6.55
N TYR A 336 16.73 -1.84 7.29
CA TYR A 336 17.35 -3.15 7.46
C TYR A 336 16.44 -4.06 8.31
N PRO A 337 16.63 -5.39 8.27
CA PRO A 337 15.86 -6.32 9.10
C PRO A 337 15.98 -6.06 10.61
N ASP A 338 17.06 -5.45 11.07
CA ASP A 338 17.21 -5.00 12.47
C ASP A 338 16.44 -3.71 12.80
N GLY A 339 15.64 -3.21 11.84
CA GLY A 339 14.82 -2.00 11.90
C GLY A 339 15.61 -0.69 11.84
N THR A 340 16.92 -0.73 11.66
CA THR A 340 17.70 0.49 11.43
C THR A 340 17.42 1.04 10.02
N PRO A 341 17.33 2.37 9.83
CA PRO A 341 17.11 2.95 8.50
C PRO A 341 18.28 2.70 7.55
N VAL A 342 17.99 2.30 6.31
CA VAL A 342 19.03 2.09 5.27
C VAL A 342 19.62 3.43 4.80
N TYR A 343 18.80 4.48 4.80
CA TYR A 343 19.14 5.84 4.42
C TYR A 343 18.26 6.82 5.20
N ASN A 344 18.61 8.10 5.14
CA ASN A 344 17.83 9.17 5.77
C ASN A 344 16.56 9.44 4.94
N ILE A 345 15.38 9.14 5.52
CA ILE A 345 14.06 9.36 4.91
C ILE A 345 13.40 10.66 5.45
N GLY A 346 14.17 11.51 6.12
CA GLY A 346 13.70 12.76 6.70
C GLY A 346 12.75 12.54 7.87
N HIS A 347 11.48 12.94 7.73
CA HIS A 347 10.50 13.02 8.84
C HIS A 347 10.22 11.69 9.56
N LEU A 348 10.41 10.54 8.91
CA LEU A 348 10.27 9.22 9.56
C LEU A 348 11.33 8.98 10.66
N GLN A 349 12.45 9.70 10.64
CA GLN A 349 13.49 9.63 11.68
C GLN A 349 13.30 10.66 12.81
N GLN A 350 12.49 11.71 12.63
CA GLN A 350 12.31 12.77 13.63
C GLN A 350 11.31 12.42 14.74
N GLN A 351 10.48 11.38 14.55
CA GLN A 351 9.76 10.73 15.65
C GLN A 351 10.73 9.77 16.35
N GLY A 352 11.43 10.32 17.36
CA GLY A 352 12.56 9.69 18.03
C GLY A 352 12.30 8.31 18.64
N ASN A 353 13.40 7.55 18.73
CA ASN A 353 13.54 6.23 19.34
C ASN A 353 12.67 5.14 18.71
N LEU A 354 13.10 4.66 17.53
CA LEU A 354 12.83 3.29 17.13
C LEU A 354 13.20 2.39 18.33
N PRO A 355 12.27 1.58 18.88
CA PRO A 355 12.60 0.74 20.02
C PRO A 355 13.75 -0.17 19.62
N GLU A 356 14.81 -0.19 20.43
CA GLU A 356 15.96 -1.06 20.20
C GLU A 356 15.44 -2.49 19.96
N LEU A 357 15.75 -3.02 18.78
CA LEU A 357 15.34 -4.34 18.33
C LEU A 357 16.26 -5.38 18.98
N VAL A 358 16.19 -5.48 20.31
CA VAL A 358 16.91 -6.48 21.07
C VAL A 358 16.27 -7.85 20.79
N TYR A 359 17.01 -8.75 20.16
CA TYR A 359 16.64 -10.16 20.03
C TYR A 359 16.68 -10.80 21.42
N SER A 360 15.55 -10.77 22.13
CA SER A 360 15.38 -11.45 23.41
C SER A 360 14.18 -12.39 23.33
N SER A 361 14.47 -13.68 23.52
CA SER A 361 13.49 -14.73 23.72
C SER A 361 12.76 -14.54 25.04
N ALA A 362 11.43 -14.56 24.96
CA ALA A 362 10.47 -14.67 26.05
C ALA A 362 10.48 -13.57 27.13
N SER A 363 9.42 -12.77 27.21
CA SER A 363 8.77 -12.47 28.50
C SER A 363 7.35 -11.93 28.34
N ARG A 364 6.53 -12.26 29.35
CA ARG A 364 5.08 -12.08 29.45
C ARG A 364 4.67 -10.61 29.47
N CYS A 365 3.67 -10.27 28.65
CA CYS A 365 2.96 -9.01 28.74
C CYS A 365 2.04 -9.01 29.97
N LYS A 366 2.36 -8.21 31.00
CA LYS A 366 1.37 -7.79 31.99
C LYS A 366 0.84 -6.43 31.54
N GLY A 367 -0.34 -6.43 30.91
CA GLY A 367 -1.05 -5.20 30.62
C GLY A 367 -1.46 -4.50 31.92
N PHE A 368 -0.83 -3.37 32.21
CA PHE A 368 -1.32 -2.43 33.20
C PHE A 368 -2.46 -1.63 32.54
N SER A 369 -3.70 -1.94 32.90
CA SER A 369 -4.86 -1.15 32.46
C SER A 369 -5.04 0.05 33.39
N PHE A 370 -4.77 1.25 32.85
CA PHE A 370 -4.99 2.54 33.52
C PHE A 370 -6.48 2.76 33.91
N HIS A 371 -7.41 1.99 33.33
CA HIS A 371 -8.84 2.08 33.61
C HIS A 371 -9.25 1.52 34.99
N MET A 372 -8.48 0.59 35.57
CA MET A 372 -8.79 0.03 36.90
C MET A 372 -8.47 1.02 38.04
N MET A 373 -7.52 1.92 37.83
CA MET A 373 -7.09 2.87 38.85
C MET A 373 -8.08 4.03 39.01
N VAL A 374 -8.73 4.45 37.92
CA VAL A 374 -9.72 5.55 37.93
C VAL A 374 -11.04 5.11 38.59
N ILE A 375 -11.46 3.86 38.38
CA ILE A 375 -12.66 3.31 39.04
C ILE A 375 -12.43 3.18 40.56
N PHE A 376 -11.23 2.78 40.98
CA PHE A 376 -10.91 2.65 42.40
C PHE A 376 -10.91 4.00 43.15
N VAL A 377 -10.45 5.08 42.51
CA VAL A 377 -10.46 6.42 43.11
C VAL A 377 -11.88 7.00 43.18
N MET A 378 -12.74 6.75 42.20
CA MET A 378 -14.13 7.22 42.22
C MET A 378 -15.01 6.50 43.25
N VAL A 379 -14.82 5.20 43.47
CA VAL A 379 -15.60 4.45 44.48
C VAL A 379 -15.26 4.89 45.90
N ASN A 380 -14.02 5.29 46.18
CA ASN A 380 -13.61 5.78 47.51
C ASN A 380 -14.09 7.22 47.81
N LEU A 381 -14.42 8.02 46.80
CA LEU A 381 -14.99 9.37 46.98
C LEU A 381 -16.51 9.38 47.17
N ILE A 382 -17.18 8.25 46.95
CA ILE A 382 -18.63 8.10 47.14
C ILE A 382 -18.98 7.67 48.59
N TRP A 383 -17.99 7.24 49.38
CA TRP A 383 -18.16 6.74 50.75
C TRP A 383 -17.37 7.53 51.82
N ALA A 384 -17.01 8.78 51.53
CA ALA A 384 -16.40 9.71 52.49
C ALA A 384 -17.32 10.90 52.79
#